data_AF-A0A1B6EHK5-F1
#
_entry.id   AF-A0A1B6EHK5-F1
#
_cell.length_a   1.000
_cell.length_b   1.000
_cell.length_c   1.000
_cell.angle_alpha   90.00
_cell.angle_beta   90.00
_cell.angle_gamma   90.00
#
_symmetry.space_group_name_H-M   'P 1'
#
loop_
_entity.id
_entity.type
_entity.pdbx_description
1 polymer ?
#
loop_
_entity_poly.entity_id
_entity_poly.type
_entity_poly.pdbx_seq_one_letter_code
_entity_poly.pdbx_strand_id
1 'polypeptide(L)'
;MKLAIKLCCFILFPCFVLSLESINSEIVIKNADRQIDISSQLVKILNKLTIENNGKSVVKTFVFAVEPQFKKLVSFVGAQVTDGSKTPLKVAETQVTDHPTKGFWRVHLRDNLPPGKPVVVEVEVVLTNALLPFPATITQKEKQLVMFKG
;
A
#
# COMPACT_ATOMS: atom_id res chain seq x y z
N MET A 1 -20.27 14.64 -57.93
CA MET A 1 -19.61 13.59 -57.11
C MET A 1 -19.58 14.08 -55.67
N LYS A 2 -20.34 13.46 -54.76
CA LYS A 2 -20.39 13.83 -53.34
C LYS A 2 -19.40 12.92 -52.59
N LEU A 3 -18.31 13.50 -52.08
CA LEU A 3 -17.29 12.78 -51.30
C LEU A 3 -17.73 12.78 -49.83
N ALA A 4 -18.27 11.65 -49.36
CA ALA A 4 -18.67 11.47 -47.98
C ALA A 4 -17.44 11.12 -47.13
N ILE A 5 -16.97 12.07 -46.32
CA ILE A 5 -15.92 11.85 -45.31
C ILE A 5 -16.57 11.10 -44.14
N LYS A 6 -16.36 9.79 -44.06
CA LYS A 6 -16.66 9.00 -42.86
C LYS A 6 -15.61 9.30 -41.79
N LEU A 7 -15.93 10.24 -40.89
CA LEU A 7 -15.17 10.48 -39.67
C LEU A 7 -15.39 9.29 -38.72
N CYS A 8 -14.46 8.33 -38.75
CA CYS A 8 -14.44 7.20 -37.84
C CYS A 8 -13.88 7.68 -36.49
N CYS A 9 -14.75 8.12 -35.58
CA CYS A 9 -14.39 8.35 -34.18
C CYS A 9 -14.03 7.01 -33.52
N PHE A 10 -12.75 6.66 -33.52
CA PHE A 10 -12.22 5.55 -32.75
C PHE A 10 -12.23 5.95 -31.27
N ILE A 11 -13.28 5.55 -30.54
CA ILE A 11 -13.32 5.70 -29.08
C ILE A 11 -12.21 4.83 -28.51
N LEU A 12 -11.07 5.45 -28.19
CA LEU A 12 -10.03 4.87 -27.36
C LEU A 12 -10.59 4.74 -25.94
N PHE A 13 -11.24 3.62 -25.65
CA PHE A 13 -11.62 3.25 -24.30
C PHE A 13 -10.34 2.80 -23.58
N PRO A 14 -9.81 3.55 -22.60
CA PRO A 14 -8.66 3.08 -21.84
C PRO A 14 -9.09 1.86 -21.03
N CYS A 15 -8.69 0.67 -21.49
CA CYS A 15 -8.85 -0.56 -20.73
C CYS A 15 -7.90 -0.48 -19.53
N PHE A 16 -8.45 -0.14 -18.36
CA PHE A 16 -7.72 -0.22 -17.09
C PHE A 16 -7.52 -1.71 -16.77
N VAL A 17 -6.41 -2.28 -17.24
CA VAL A 17 -6.04 -3.66 -16.93
C VAL A 17 -5.62 -3.71 -15.47
N LEU A 18 -6.52 -4.15 -14.60
CA LEU A 18 -6.19 -4.49 -13.22
C LEU A 18 -5.33 -5.75 -13.24
N SER A 19 -4.04 -5.62 -12.96
CA SER A 19 -3.15 -6.77 -12.85
C SER A 19 -3.52 -7.58 -11.59
N LEU A 20 -3.90 -8.84 -11.79
CA LEU A 20 -4.03 -9.83 -10.73
C LEU A 20 -2.62 -10.27 -10.32
N GLU A 21 -2.37 -10.32 -9.02
CA GLU A 21 -1.08 -10.72 -8.47
C GLU A 21 -1.24 -11.93 -7.54
N SER A 22 -0.24 -12.79 -7.51
CA SER A 22 -0.13 -13.90 -6.58
C SER A 22 0.83 -13.55 -5.44
N ILE A 23 0.61 -14.12 -4.26
CA ILE A 23 1.51 -13.94 -3.13
C ILE A 23 2.73 -14.83 -3.32
N ASN A 24 3.92 -14.23 -3.38
CA ASN A 24 5.17 -14.98 -3.37
C ASN A 24 5.50 -15.43 -1.94
N SER A 25 5.28 -16.69 -1.62
CA SER A 25 5.58 -17.29 -0.31
C SER A 25 7.08 -17.47 -0.03
N GLU A 26 7.94 -17.28 -1.03
CA GLU A 26 9.40 -17.34 -0.85
C GLU A 26 9.97 -16.05 -0.26
N ILE A 27 9.20 -14.95 -0.24
CA ILE A 27 9.59 -13.70 0.43
C ILE A 27 9.17 -13.79 1.90
N VAL A 28 10.14 -13.78 2.79
CA VAL A 28 9.91 -13.91 4.24
C VAL A 28 10.24 -12.61 4.96
N ILE A 29 9.44 -12.28 5.98
CA ILE A 29 9.70 -11.15 6.88
C ILE A 29 10.57 -11.64 8.02
N LYS A 30 11.82 -11.18 8.09
CA LYS A 30 12.76 -11.49 9.19
C LYS A 30 12.57 -10.61 10.41
N ASN A 31 12.19 -9.36 10.19
CA ASN A 31 11.89 -8.40 11.25
C ASN A 31 10.79 -7.45 10.79
N ALA A 32 9.93 -7.06 11.71
CA ALA A 32 8.85 -6.10 11.48
C ALA A 32 8.73 -5.15 12.67
N ASP A 33 8.97 -3.88 12.40
CA ASP A 33 8.70 -2.78 13.32
C ASP A 33 7.53 -1.96 12.77
N ARG A 34 6.57 -1.63 13.65
CA ARG A 34 5.39 -0.83 13.30
C ARG A 34 5.29 0.34 14.26
N GLN A 35 5.39 1.54 13.71
CA GLN A 35 5.10 2.79 14.42
C GLN A 35 3.76 3.35 13.96
N ILE A 36 2.90 3.69 14.92
CA ILE A 36 1.59 4.29 14.66
C ILE A 36 1.57 5.68 15.29
N ASP A 37 1.44 6.71 14.44
CA ASP A 37 1.28 8.10 14.85
C ASP A 37 -0.19 8.53 14.67
N ILE A 38 -0.82 8.85 15.80
CA ILE A 38 -2.20 9.35 15.92
C ILE A 38 -2.26 10.75 16.53
N SER A 39 -1.15 11.51 16.45
CA SER A 39 -1.08 12.88 16.97
C SER A 39 -1.90 13.88 16.16
N SER A 40 -2.26 13.55 14.92
CA SER A 40 -3.15 14.34 14.07
C SER A 40 -4.49 13.63 13.84
N GLN A 41 -5.38 14.22 13.03
CA GLN A 41 -6.65 13.59 12.64
C GLN A 41 -6.47 12.43 11.63
N LEU A 42 -5.24 12.16 11.19
CA LEU A 42 -4.87 11.04 10.33
C LEU A 42 -4.12 10.00 11.16
N VAL A 43 -4.31 8.74 10.83
CA VAL A 43 -3.48 7.66 11.39
C VAL A 43 -2.37 7.38 10.39
N LYS A 44 -1.12 7.68 10.77
CA LYS A 44 0.06 7.41 9.95
C LYS A 44 0.76 6.18 10.51
N ILE A 45 0.85 5.12 9.71
CA ILE A 45 1.45 3.84 10.10
C ILE A 45 2.72 3.66 9.28
N LEU A 46 3.87 3.64 9.95
CA LEU A 46 5.16 3.34 9.32
C LEU A 46 5.54 1.89 9.66
N ASN A 47 5.60 1.04 8.65
CA ASN A 47 6.03 -0.35 8.79
C ASN A 47 7.46 -0.48 8.25
N LYS A 48 8.42 -0.71 9.14
CA LYS A 48 9.81 -1.00 8.76
C LYS A 48 10.00 -2.50 8.75
N LEU A 49 10.13 -3.06 7.56
CA LEU A 49 10.19 -4.50 7.31
C LEU A 49 11.58 -4.88 6.83
N THR A 50 12.17 -5.90 7.44
CA THR A 50 13.35 -6.59 6.90
C THR A 50 12.84 -7.82 6.16
N ILE A 51 12.87 -7.78 4.84
CA ILE A 51 12.41 -8.87 3.97
C ILE A 51 13.60 -9.61 3.37
N GLU A 52 13.51 -10.93 3.25
CA GLU A 52 14.52 -11.79 2.66
C GLU A 52 13.88 -12.69 1.60
N ASN A 53 14.59 -12.88 0.49
CA ASN A 53 14.17 -13.81 -0.56
C ASN A 53 14.74 -15.21 -0.25
N ASN A 54 13.91 -16.12 0.24
CA ASN A 54 14.28 -17.53 0.48
C ASN A 54 14.14 -18.41 -0.77
N GLY A 55 13.74 -17.82 -1.90
CA GLY A 55 13.55 -18.51 -3.17
C GLY A 55 14.86 -18.79 -3.90
N LYS A 56 14.74 -19.31 -5.13
CA LYS A 56 15.91 -19.60 -6.00
C LYS A 56 16.14 -18.52 -7.07
N SER A 57 15.10 -17.76 -7.42
CA SER A 57 15.17 -16.70 -8.42
C SER A 57 15.26 -15.32 -7.80
N VAL A 58 15.78 -14.35 -8.55
CA VAL A 58 15.77 -12.95 -8.14
C VAL A 58 14.34 -12.40 -8.09
N VAL A 59 14.07 -11.52 -7.13
CA VAL A 59 12.76 -10.90 -6.93
C VAL A 59 12.87 -9.39 -7.15
N LYS A 60 11.89 -8.81 -7.85
CA LYS A 60 11.82 -7.36 -8.11
C LYS A 60 10.68 -6.65 -7.37
N THR A 61 9.64 -7.39 -6.99
CA THR A 61 8.45 -6.84 -6.38
C THR A 61 8.03 -7.69 -5.20
N PHE A 62 7.34 -7.08 -4.24
CA PHE A 62 6.60 -7.80 -3.22
C PHE A 62 5.24 -7.14 -3.02
N VAL A 63 4.29 -7.88 -2.46
CA VAL A 63 2.95 -7.40 -2.19
C VAL A 63 2.84 -7.02 -0.71
N PHE A 64 2.41 -5.80 -0.45
CA PHE A 64 2.06 -5.30 0.86
C PHE A 64 0.54 -5.33 1.03
N ALA A 65 0.05 -5.80 2.18
CA ALA A 65 -1.37 -5.95 2.44
C ALA A 65 -1.85 -5.03 3.57
N VAL A 66 -3.06 -4.49 3.43
CA VAL A 66 -3.78 -3.77 4.49
C VAL A 66 -5.05 -4.54 4.84
N GLU A 67 -5.37 -4.55 6.13
CA GLU A 67 -6.53 -5.24 6.68
C GLU A 67 -7.86 -4.74 6.07
N PRO A 68 -8.89 -5.61 5.96
CA PRO A 68 -10.15 -5.25 5.30
C PRO A 68 -10.83 -4.01 5.90
N GLN A 69 -10.75 -3.85 7.23
CA GLN A 69 -11.34 -2.71 7.94
C GLN A 69 -10.72 -1.36 7.55
N PHE A 70 -9.47 -1.37 7.11
CA PHE A 70 -8.73 -0.18 6.72
C PHE A 70 -8.70 0.05 5.21
N LYS A 71 -8.97 -0.97 4.39
CA LYS A 71 -8.90 -0.89 2.92
C LYS A 71 -9.56 0.37 2.35
N LYS A 72 -10.76 0.72 2.81
CA LYS A 72 -11.53 1.89 2.34
C LYS A 72 -11.10 3.22 2.97
N LEU A 73 -10.27 3.17 4.00
CA LEU A 73 -9.79 4.32 4.77
C LEU A 73 -8.40 4.76 4.35
N VAL A 74 -7.67 3.93 3.59
CA VAL A 74 -6.35 4.25 3.04
C VAL A 74 -6.47 5.43 2.08
N SER A 75 -5.79 6.53 2.40
CA SER A 75 -5.65 7.68 1.52
C SER A 75 -4.31 7.70 0.78
N PHE A 76 -3.29 7.03 1.33
CA PHE A 76 -1.96 7.00 0.75
C PHE A 76 -1.21 5.74 1.19
N VAL A 77 -0.44 5.15 0.26
CA VAL A 77 0.58 4.14 0.55
C VAL A 77 1.86 4.53 -0.17
N GLY A 78 2.92 4.74 0.61
CA GLY A 78 4.27 5.03 0.12
C GLY A 78 5.24 3.93 0.55
N ALA A 79 6.33 3.77 -0.17
CA ALA A 79 7.41 2.90 0.25
C ALA A 79 8.77 3.50 -0.08
N GLN A 80 9.79 3.18 0.71
CA GLN A 80 11.17 3.62 0.52
C GLN A 80 12.17 2.58 1.05
N VAL A 81 13.42 2.64 0.59
CA VAL A 81 14.50 1.82 1.15
C VAL A 81 15.19 2.57 2.30
N THR A 82 15.53 1.86 3.38
CA THR A 82 16.25 2.44 4.54
C THR A 82 17.78 2.38 4.38
N ASP A 83 18.31 2.41 3.15
CA ASP A 83 19.75 2.29 2.86
C ASP A 83 20.52 3.63 2.98
N GLY A 84 20.09 4.50 3.90
CA GLY A 84 20.63 5.86 4.09
C GLY A 84 20.17 6.87 3.04
N SER A 85 19.84 6.42 1.82
CA SER A 85 19.37 7.28 0.72
C SER A 85 17.89 7.67 0.82
N LYS A 86 17.08 6.93 1.59
CA LYS A 86 15.62 7.07 1.68
C LYS A 86 14.95 7.19 0.29
N THR A 87 15.46 6.42 -0.67
CA THR A 87 14.97 6.47 -2.06
C THR A 87 13.52 5.97 -2.10
N PRO A 88 12.57 6.74 -2.66
CA PRO A 88 11.19 6.30 -2.81
C PRO A 88 11.09 5.14 -3.80
N LEU A 89 10.24 4.18 -3.48
CA LEU A 89 9.91 3.02 -4.29
C LEU A 89 8.59 3.26 -5.03
N LYS A 90 8.46 2.66 -6.22
CA LYS A 90 7.20 2.69 -6.95
C LYS A 90 6.20 1.76 -6.27
N VAL A 91 5.02 2.28 -5.95
CA VAL A 91 3.91 1.55 -5.35
C VAL A 91 2.70 1.63 -6.27
N ALA A 92 1.99 0.53 -6.46
CA ALA A 92 0.75 0.48 -7.23
C ALA A 92 -0.27 -0.41 -6.53
N GLU A 93 -1.53 0.02 -6.46
CA GLU A 93 -2.62 -0.82 -5.96
C GLU A 93 -2.81 -2.05 -6.87
N THR A 94 -3.10 -3.19 -6.26
CA THR A 94 -3.29 -4.46 -6.96
C THR A 94 -4.37 -5.29 -6.26
N GLN A 95 -4.70 -6.45 -6.84
CA GLN A 95 -5.66 -7.39 -6.28
C GLN A 95 -5.03 -8.78 -6.25
N VAL A 96 -5.28 -9.50 -5.16
CA VAL A 96 -4.89 -10.90 -4.98
C VAL A 96 -6.17 -11.72 -4.89
N THR A 97 -6.35 -12.66 -5.82
CA THR A 97 -7.59 -13.44 -5.98
C THR A 97 -7.98 -14.20 -4.71
N ASP A 98 -7.00 -14.72 -3.99
CA ASP A 98 -7.21 -15.57 -2.81
C ASP A 98 -7.69 -14.76 -1.58
N HIS A 99 -7.61 -13.43 -1.63
CA HIS A 99 -7.89 -12.55 -0.49
C HIS A 99 -8.67 -11.27 -0.87
N PRO A 100 -9.84 -11.36 -1.50
CA PRO A 100 -10.52 -10.23 -2.12
C PRO A 100 -10.93 -9.10 -1.13
N THR A 101 -11.04 -9.42 0.16
CA THR A 101 -11.46 -8.47 1.21
C THR A 101 -10.33 -7.55 1.66
N LYS A 102 -9.07 -7.91 1.45
CA LYS A 102 -7.90 -7.11 1.85
C LYS A 102 -7.57 -6.05 0.79
N GLY A 103 -6.87 -5.00 1.20
CA GLY A 103 -6.22 -4.06 0.27
C GLY A 103 -4.81 -4.55 -0.05
N PHE A 104 -4.37 -4.43 -1.30
CA PHE A 104 -3.03 -4.84 -1.70
C PHE A 104 -2.32 -3.78 -2.53
N TRP A 105 -1.03 -3.65 -2.29
CA TRP A 105 -0.15 -2.76 -3.03
C TRP A 105 1.11 -3.52 -3.43
N ARG A 106 1.41 -3.50 -4.73
CA ARG A 106 2.68 -3.96 -5.27
C ARG A 106 3.74 -2.90 -5.01
N VAL A 107 4.82 -3.28 -4.36
CA VAL A 107 6.00 -2.44 -4.15
C VAL A 107 7.11 -2.92 -5.06
N HIS A 108 7.65 -2.04 -5.89
CA HIS A 108 8.80 -2.32 -6.75
C HIS A 108 10.10 -1.98 -6.04
N LEU A 109 10.96 -2.97 -5.84
CA LEU A 109 12.28 -2.79 -5.29
C LEU A 109 13.18 -2.04 -6.28
N ARG A 110 14.00 -1.12 -5.77
CA ARG A 110 14.98 -0.38 -6.58
C ARG A 110 15.95 -1.34 -7.28
N ASP A 111 16.54 -2.24 -6.50
CA ASP A 111 17.48 -3.27 -6.95
C ASP A 111 16.81 -4.64 -6.94
N ASN A 112 17.31 -5.58 -7.72
CA ASN A 112 16.81 -6.95 -7.67
C ASN A 112 17.25 -7.58 -6.35
N LEU A 113 16.34 -8.24 -5.65
CA LEU A 113 16.61 -8.95 -4.39
C LEU A 113 17.04 -10.39 -4.71
N PRO A 114 18.34 -10.73 -4.59
CA PRO A 114 18.80 -12.08 -4.86
C PRO A 114 18.47 -13.03 -3.69
N PRO A 115 18.47 -14.35 -3.94
CA PRO A 115 18.32 -15.37 -2.91
C PRO A 115 19.23 -15.16 -1.69
N GLY A 116 18.69 -15.37 -0.50
CA GLY A 116 19.40 -15.35 0.78
C GLY A 116 19.87 -13.97 1.24
N LYS A 117 19.55 -12.88 0.53
CA LYS A 117 19.89 -11.52 0.96
C LYS A 117 18.67 -10.81 1.55
N PRO A 118 18.83 -10.13 2.71
CA PRO A 118 17.79 -9.28 3.25
C PRO A 118 17.85 -7.86 2.66
N VAL A 119 16.71 -7.18 2.65
CA VAL A 119 16.60 -5.73 2.39
C VAL A 119 15.62 -5.11 3.39
N VAL A 120 15.93 -3.90 3.84
CA VAL A 120 15.07 -3.13 4.74
C VAL A 120 14.27 -2.12 3.95
N VAL A 121 12.95 -2.24 4.04
CA VAL A 121 11.98 -1.35 3.38
C VAL A 121 11.07 -0.72 4.43
N GLU A 122 10.76 0.55 4.23
CA GLU A 122 9.75 1.28 5.01
C GLU A 122 8.52 1.48 4.14
N VAL A 123 7.37 1.02 4.63
CA VAL A 123 6.06 1.20 3.99
C VAL A 123 5.20 2.09 4.88
N GLU A 124 4.89 3.29 4.40
CA GLU A 124 4.00 4.24 5.05
C GLU A 124 2.57 4.02 4.54
N VAL A 125 1.62 3.92 5.47
CA VAL A 125 0.19 3.91 5.19
C VAL A 125 -0.44 5.07 5.94
N VAL A 126 -1.19 5.91 5.22
CA VAL A 126 -1.97 6.99 5.83
C VAL A 126 -3.45 6.63 5.73
N LEU A 127 -4.12 6.60 6.88
CA LEU A 127 -5.54 6.34 6.99
C LEU A 127 -6.28 7.63 7.34
N THR A 128 -7.37 7.86 6.61
CA THR A 128 -8.37 8.89 6.89
C THR A 128 -9.54 8.28 7.64
N ASN A 129 -10.21 9.06 8.49
CA ASN A 129 -11.44 8.64 9.19
C ASN A 129 -11.30 7.37 10.05
N ALA A 130 -10.06 7.00 10.45
CA ALA A 130 -9.77 5.84 11.29
C ALA A 130 -9.81 6.17 12.80
N LEU A 131 -9.88 7.45 13.16
CA LEU A 131 -10.04 7.93 14.53
C LEU A 131 -11.51 8.27 14.77
N LEU A 132 -12.13 7.56 15.71
CA LEU A 132 -13.54 7.75 16.07
C LEU A 132 -13.66 8.59 17.34
N PRO A 133 -14.51 9.63 17.37
CA PRO A 133 -14.80 10.37 18.60
C PRO A 133 -15.33 9.44 19.70
N PHE A 134 -14.74 9.53 20.89
CA PHE A 134 -15.21 8.75 22.04
C PHE A 134 -14.97 9.53 23.35
N PRO A 135 -16.01 10.15 23.94
CA PRO A 135 -17.43 10.02 23.59
C PRO A 135 -17.80 10.74 22.29
N ALA A 136 -18.94 10.36 21.69
CA ALA A 136 -19.44 10.95 20.45
C ALA A 136 -19.97 12.39 20.61
N THR A 137 -20.21 12.83 21.84
CA THR A 137 -20.70 14.17 22.16
C THR A 137 -19.94 14.68 23.38
N ILE A 138 -19.51 15.94 23.31
CA ILE A 138 -18.79 16.64 24.37
C ILE A 138 -19.39 18.04 24.56
N THR A 139 -19.24 18.59 25.75
CA THR A 139 -19.51 20.01 26.04
C THR A 139 -18.33 20.89 25.59
N GLN A 140 -18.55 22.20 25.50
CA GLN A 140 -17.52 23.14 25.05
C GLN A 140 -16.25 23.14 25.94
N LYS A 141 -16.37 22.76 27.22
CA LYS A 141 -15.26 22.77 28.18
C LYS A 141 -14.47 21.46 28.23
N GLU A 142 -14.94 20.42 27.55
CA GLU A 142 -14.34 19.10 27.58
C GLU A 142 -13.27 18.93 26.50
N LYS A 143 -12.29 18.07 26.78
CA LYS A 143 -11.28 17.69 25.79
C LYS A 143 -11.88 16.72 24.80
N GLN A 144 -11.51 16.86 23.53
CA GLN A 144 -11.80 15.85 22.53
C GLN A 144 -10.93 14.63 22.75
N LEU A 145 -11.57 13.48 22.92
CA LEU A 145 -10.93 12.17 23.00
C LEU A 145 -11.33 11.37 21.76
N VAL A 146 -10.39 10.56 21.27
CA VAL A 146 -10.59 9.72 20.08
C VAL A 146 -10.12 8.30 20.37
N MET A 147 -10.74 7.36 19.68
CA MET A 147 -10.43 5.93 19.73
C MET A 147 -9.95 5.49 18.35
N PHE A 148 -8.76 4.90 18.34
CA PHE A 148 -8.24 4.14 17.21
C PHE A 148 -8.47 2.64 17.46
N LYS A 149 -8.95 1.91 16.45
CA LYS A 149 -9.09 0.44 16.49
C LYS A 149 -8.34 -0.15 15.31
N GLY A 150 -7.15 -0.70 15.56
CA GLY A 150 -6.26 -1.27 14.55
C GLY A 150 -5.26 -2.25 15.07
#